data_AF-A0A2P5XNL0-F1
#
_entry.id   AF-A0A2P5XNL0-F1
#
_cell.length_a   1.000
_cell.length_b   1.000
_cell.length_c   1.000
_cell.angle_alpha   90.00
_cell.angle_beta   90.00
_cell.angle_gamma   90.00
#
_symmetry.space_group_name_H-M   'P 1'
#
loop_
_entity.id
_entity.type
_entity.pdbx_description
1 polymer ?
#
loop_
_entity_poly.entity_id
_entity_poly.type
_entity_poly.pdbx_seq_one_letter_code
_entity_poly.pdbx_strand_id
1 'polypeptide(L)'
;MSGGVGPTCNDISLPNEGIQGHEKSSHPNPLKPTRFLTLRQLNCLAVMIIVAASGMVGLEDFAFVVFSIFYMYLLLKVAFPRKISPQNSLVFDPRNKILGLYVTVGAIIGLYLPVAYIFHGILEGDKQGIKAAAPHVFLLSSQVFMEGVAFSDRFSIPVRVYVPVFYNTRRIFSLVDWLRCEFTKLDNEYAGSGKRVYVGRVLALANMGFWCFNLFGFLLPVYLPKAFKMYYSETKVKD
;
A
#
# COMPACT_ATOMS: atom_id res chain seq x y z
N MET A 1 31.25 -59.91 54.07
CA MET A 1 31.62 -58.87 55.06
C MET A 1 30.40 -57.97 55.18
N SER A 2 29.52 -58.20 56.17
CA SER A 2 29.36 -57.39 57.41
C SER A 2 29.20 -55.90 57.08
N GLY A 3 27.99 -55.33 57.08
CA GLY A 3 27.19 -54.86 58.23
C GLY A 3 26.69 -53.45 57.84
N GLY A 4 25.39 -53.10 57.91
CA GLY A 4 24.74 -52.46 59.07
C GLY A 4 25.46 -51.16 59.48
N VAL A 5 24.87 -49.95 59.60
CA VAL A 5 23.60 -49.52 60.23
C VAL A 5 23.31 -48.04 59.82
N GLY A 6 22.04 -47.60 59.79
CA GLY A 6 21.55 -46.21 59.52
C GLY A 6 21.84 -45.19 60.65
N PRO A 7 21.14 -44.03 60.83
CA PRO A 7 19.70 -43.73 60.62
C PRO A 7 19.38 -42.39 59.86
N THR A 8 18.28 -42.26 59.10
CA THR A 8 16.95 -41.64 59.39
C THR A 8 16.91 -40.26 60.08
N CYS A 9 16.28 -39.27 59.41
CA CYS A 9 15.10 -38.58 59.97
C CYS A 9 14.29 -37.86 58.87
N ASN A 10 13.01 -38.20 58.79
CA ASN A 10 11.98 -37.53 57.97
C ASN A 10 11.53 -36.23 58.64
N ASP A 11 10.96 -35.26 57.89
CA ASP A 11 9.50 -35.04 57.90
C ASP A 11 9.08 -33.75 57.15
N ILE A 12 8.18 -33.98 56.18
CA ILE A 12 6.92 -33.26 55.88
C ILE A 12 6.94 -31.72 55.85
N SER A 13 6.73 -31.16 54.67
CA SER A 13 6.39 -29.74 54.45
C SER A 13 4.89 -29.54 54.19
N LEU A 14 4.30 -28.56 54.89
CA LEU A 14 3.00 -27.94 54.58
C LEU A 14 3.20 -26.46 54.23
N PRO A 15 2.29 -25.83 53.45
CA PRO A 15 2.50 -24.52 52.84
C PRO A 15 2.08 -23.39 53.78
N ASN A 16 2.77 -22.25 53.71
CA ASN A 16 2.35 -21.02 54.39
C ASN A 16 2.24 -19.88 53.37
N GLU A 17 1.06 -19.27 53.32
CA GLU A 17 0.79 -18.02 52.62
C GLU A 17 1.46 -16.85 53.33
N GLY A 18 1.85 -15.83 52.56
CA GLY A 18 1.91 -14.45 53.07
C GLY A 18 3.22 -13.70 52.87
N ILE A 19 3.09 -12.59 52.15
CA ILE A 19 3.90 -11.36 52.23
C ILE A 19 5.24 -11.38 51.50
N GLN A 20 5.25 -10.87 50.27
CA GLN A 20 6.37 -10.07 49.75
C GLN A 20 5.82 -8.92 48.88
N GLY A 21 5.93 -7.71 49.42
CA GLY A 21 6.02 -6.47 48.65
C GLY A 21 7.48 -6.15 48.31
N HIS A 22 7.66 -5.23 47.35
CA HIS A 22 8.90 -4.81 46.67
C HIS A 22 9.40 -5.84 45.64
N GLU A 23 9.66 -5.54 44.36
CA GLU A 23 10.11 -4.30 43.74
C GLU A 23 9.72 -4.29 42.25
N LYS A 24 9.36 -3.11 41.72
CA LYS A 24 9.03 -2.88 40.31
C LYS A 24 10.26 -3.12 39.44
N SER A 25 10.28 -4.22 38.68
CA SER A 25 11.17 -4.36 37.53
C SER A 25 10.68 -3.45 36.40
N SER A 26 11.21 -2.23 36.37
CA SER A 26 11.12 -1.34 35.21
C SER A 26 11.98 -1.92 34.08
N HIS A 27 11.42 -2.86 33.32
CA HIS A 27 11.92 -3.16 32.00
C HIS A 27 11.71 -1.92 31.12
N PRO A 28 12.76 -1.31 30.55
CA PRO A 28 12.56 -0.31 29.51
C PRO A 28 11.85 -1.03 28.36
N ASN A 29 10.61 -0.63 28.09
CA ASN A 29 9.93 -0.98 26.84
C ASN A 29 10.93 -0.69 25.71
N PRO A 30 11.27 -1.65 24.83
CA PRO A 30 12.02 -1.31 23.64
C PRO A 30 11.19 -0.26 22.91
N LEU A 31 11.76 0.93 22.74
CA LEU A 31 11.18 1.99 21.91
C LEU A 31 10.72 1.30 20.62
N LYS A 32 9.39 1.21 20.42
CA LYS A 32 8.84 0.66 19.20
C LYS A 32 9.47 1.48 18.07
N PRO A 33 10.23 0.87 17.15
CA PRO A 33 10.80 1.63 16.07
C PRO A 33 9.63 2.27 15.34
N THR A 34 9.58 3.60 15.33
CA THR A 34 8.72 4.34 14.43
C THR A 34 8.99 3.78 13.05
N ARG A 35 8.05 2.99 12.52
CA ARG A 35 8.25 2.22 11.31
C ARG A 35 8.47 3.22 10.18
N PHE A 36 9.74 3.47 9.87
CA PHE A 36 10.16 4.38 8.82
C PHE A 36 9.65 3.87 7.47
N LEU A 37 9.40 4.80 6.53
CA LEU A 37 8.98 4.45 5.18
C LEU A 37 9.97 3.46 4.55
N THR A 38 9.45 2.47 3.85
CA THR A 38 10.28 1.49 3.14
C THR A 38 11.02 2.17 1.97
N LEU A 39 12.15 1.60 1.55
CA LEU A 39 12.88 2.09 0.36
C LEU A 39 11.96 2.19 -0.88
N ARG A 40 11.03 1.24 -1.04
CA ARG A 40 10.02 1.28 -2.10
C ARG A 40 9.15 2.54 -2.03
N GLN A 41 8.67 2.90 -0.83
CA GLN A 41 7.84 4.09 -0.63
C GLN A 41 8.64 5.37 -0.86
N LEU A 42 9.91 5.39 -0.44
CA LEU A 42 10.80 6.53 -0.68
C LEU A 42 11.12 6.71 -2.17
N ASN A 43 11.38 5.62 -2.89
CA ASN A 43 11.56 5.67 -4.35
C ASN A 43 10.28 6.14 -5.06
N CYS A 44 9.11 5.69 -4.61
CA CYS A 44 7.84 6.19 -5.16
C CYS A 44 7.63 7.67 -4.83
N LEU A 45 8.02 8.14 -3.65
CA LEU A 45 8.00 9.56 -3.31
C LEU A 45 8.93 10.37 -4.24
N ALA A 46 10.12 9.87 -4.53
CA ALA A 46 11.04 10.52 -5.47
C ALA A 46 10.44 10.61 -6.88
N VAL A 47 9.88 9.51 -7.40
CA VAL A 47 9.18 9.52 -8.70
C VAL A 47 8.01 10.49 -8.70
N MET A 48 7.19 10.50 -7.63
CA MET A 48 6.08 11.44 -7.47
C MET A 48 6.55 12.89 -7.56
N ILE A 49 7.64 13.26 -6.86
CA ILE A 49 8.19 14.61 -6.85
C ILE A 49 8.74 15.00 -8.23
N ILE A 50 9.48 14.10 -8.88
CA ILE A 50 10.07 14.35 -10.21
C ILE A 50 8.96 14.57 -11.24
N VAL A 51 7.95 13.71 -11.25
CA VAL A 51 6.82 13.80 -12.20
C VAL A 51 5.93 15.01 -11.87
N ALA A 52 5.79 15.39 -10.59
CA ALA A 52 5.12 16.62 -10.20
C ALA A 52 5.86 17.87 -10.72
N ALA A 53 7.18 17.89 -10.58
CA ALA A 53 8.02 19.02 -10.98
C ALA A 53 8.15 19.17 -12.51
N SER A 54 7.79 18.15 -13.30
CA SER A 54 7.90 18.20 -14.77
C SER A 54 6.82 19.05 -15.44
N GLY A 55 5.78 19.47 -14.72
CA GLY A 55 4.64 20.23 -15.27
C GLY A 55 3.72 19.40 -16.18
N MET A 56 3.86 18.07 -16.17
CA MET A 56 3.07 17.15 -17.01
C MET A 56 1.81 16.64 -16.32
N VAL A 57 1.64 16.94 -15.03
CA VAL A 57 0.50 16.51 -14.20
C VAL A 57 -0.49 17.68 -14.05
N GLY A 58 -1.78 17.40 -14.20
CA GLY A 58 -2.84 18.38 -14.04
C GLY A 58 -3.05 18.80 -12.59
N LEU A 59 -3.53 20.03 -12.36
CA LEU A 59 -3.84 20.54 -11.02
C LEU A 59 -4.88 19.69 -10.28
N GLU A 60 -5.79 19.07 -11.03
CA GLU A 60 -6.81 18.16 -10.53
C GLU A 60 -6.21 16.93 -9.83
N ASP A 61 -5.06 16.41 -10.30
CA ASP A 61 -4.42 15.25 -9.68
C ASP A 61 -3.68 15.65 -8.40
N PHE A 62 -3.10 16.85 -8.35
CA PHE A 62 -2.56 17.42 -7.11
C PHE A 62 -3.64 17.65 -6.08
N ALA A 63 -4.74 18.31 -6.49
CA ALA A 63 -5.90 18.55 -5.65
C ALA A 63 -6.47 17.22 -5.12
N PHE A 64 -6.53 16.18 -5.96
CA PHE A 64 -6.93 14.85 -5.56
C PHE A 64 -6.02 14.25 -4.47
N VAL A 65 -4.70 14.36 -4.59
CA VAL A 65 -3.77 13.85 -3.55
C VAL A 65 -3.95 14.59 -2.23
N VAL A 66 -4.09 15.92 -2.26
CA VAL A 66 -4.33 16.71 -1.04
C VAL A 66 -5.67 16.36 -0.41
N PHE A 67 -6.72 16.27 -1.23
CA PHE A 67 -8.05 15.86 -0.79
C PHE A 67 -8.05 14.45 -0.20
N SER A 68 -7.31 13.51 -0.80
CA SER A 68 -7.25 12.12 -0.34
C SER A 68 -6.68 12.02 1.07
N ILE A 69 -5.68 12.84 1.40
CA ILE A 69 -5.06 12.93 2.73
C ILE A 69 -6.10 13.44 3.74
N PHE A 70 -6.76 14.55 3.42
CA PHE A 70 -7.79 15.12 4.30
C PHE A 70 -8.93 14.13 4.55
N TYR A 71 -9.45 13.51 3.48
CA TYR A 71 -10.54 12.56 3.58
C TYR A 71 -10.14 11.28 4.33
N MET A 72 -8.89 10.82 4.19
CA MET A 72 -8.34 9.72 4.99
C MET A 72 -8.40 10.02 6.50
N TYR A 73 -8.06 11.25 6.91
CA TYR A 73 -8.17 11.67 8.32
C TYR A 73 -9.62 11.79 8.79
N LEU A 74 -10.52 12.26 7.93
CA LEU A 74 -11.95 12.31 8.22
C LEU A 74 -12.50 10.89 8.46
N LEU A 75 -12.19 9.94 7.58
CA LEU A 75 -12.60 8.53 7.73
C LEU A 75 -12.07 7.94 9.03
N LEU A 76 -10.81 8.22 9.40
CA LEU A 76 -10.22 7.76 10.65
C LEU A 76 -10.96 8.31 11.88
N LYS A 77 -11.34 9.60 11.88
CA LYS A 77 -11.99 10.21 13.05
C LYS A 77 -13.48 9.89 13.15
N VAL A 78 -14.19 9.86 12.03
CA VAL A 78 -15.66 9.86 12.01
C VAL A 78 -16.22 8.45 11.80
N ALA A 79 -15.71 7.71 10.81
CA ALA A 79 -16.34 6.46 10.37
C ALA A 79 -15.65 5.21 10.94
N PHE A 80 -14.31 5.20 10.98
CA PHE A 80 -13.51 4.04 11.33
C PHE A 80 -12.44 4.38 12.38
N PRO A 81 -12.86 4.80 13.59
CA PRO A 81 -11.94 5.07 14.69
C PRO A 81 -11.09 3.85 15.01
N ARG A 82 -9.88 4.11 15.50
CA ARG A 82 -8.93 3.06 15.83
C ARG A 82 -9.44 2.23 17.00
N LYS A 83 -9.53 0.92 16.80
CA LYS A 83 -9.71 -0.07 17.87
C LYS A 83 -8.34 -0.55 18.31
N ILE A 84 -8.08 -0.62 19.62
CA ILE A 84 -6.82 -1.17 20.15
C ILE A 84 -6.85 -2.70 19.97
N SER A 85 -6.09 -3.24 19.01
CA SER A 85 -5.87 -4.69 18.83
C SER A 85 -4.66 -4.97 17.90
N PRO A 86 -4.04 -6.17 17.95
CA PRO A 86 -2.58 -6.34 18.04
C PRO A 86 -1.85 -6.03 16.73
N GLN A 87 -0.54 -5.86 16.90
CA GLN A 87 0.49 -5.38 15.98
C GLN A 87 0.59 -6.04 14.57
N ASN A 88 -0.32 -6.97 14.21
CA ASN A 88 -0.22 -7.84 13.03
C ASN A 88 -1.53 -7.91 12.18
N SER A 89 -2.21 -6.79 11.95
CA SER A 89 -3.44 -6.77 11.12
C SER A 89 -3.17 -6.67 9.61
N LEU A 90 -2.42 -7.62 9.06
CA LEU A 90 -2.31 -7.76 7.61
C LEU A 90 -3.52 -8.52 7.07
N VAL A 91 -4.27 -7.91 6.15
CA VAL A 91 -5.48 -8.53 5.57
C VAL A 91 -5.15 -9.75 4.71
N PHE A 92 -3.94 -9.80 4.16
CA PHE A 92 -3.41 -10.93 3.41
C PHE A 92 -2.05 -11.36 3.98
N ASP A 93 -1.80 -12.67 4.00
CA ASP A 93 -0.54 -13.23 4.48
C ASP A 93 0.60 -12.83 3.50
N PRO A 94 1.69 -12.18 3.98
CA PRO A 94 2.87 -11.87 3.18
C PRO A 94 3.50 -13.07 2.46
N ARG A 95 3.26 -14.29 2.95
CA ARG A 95 3.79 -15.53 2.36
C ARG A 95 3.02 -16.00 1.13
N ASN A 96 1.93 -15.34 0.77
CA ASN A 96 1.19 -15.67 -0.44
C ASN A 96 1.99 -15.27 -1.70
N LYS A 97 2.67 -16.25 -2.30
CA LYS A 97 3.49 -16.08 -3.51
C LYS A 97 2.68 -15.55 -4.70
N ILE A 98 1.40 -15.91 -4.82
CA ILE A 98 0.53 -15.45 -5.91
C ILE A 98 0.28 -13.95 -5.79
N LEU A 99 -0.02 -13.48 -4.57
CA LEU A 99 -0.21 -12.04 -4.32
C LEU A 99 1.09 -11.26 -4.52
N GLY A 100 2.23 -11.83 -4.11
CA GLY A 100 3.55 -11.25 -4.37
C GLY A 100 3.84 -11.09 -5.86
N LEU A 101 3.57 -12.14 -6.65
CA LEU A 101 3.70 -12.12 -8.11
C LEU A 101 2.77 -11.08 -8.73
N TYR A 102 1.50 -11.04 -8.33
CA TYR A 102 0.52 -10.07 -8.80
C TYR A 102 0.97 -8.61 -8.54
N VAL A 103 1.45 -8.31 -7.34
CA VAL A 103 1.97 -6.97 -7.00
C VAL A 103 3.22 -6.64 -7.83
N THR A 104 4.06 -7.63 -8.11
CA THR A 104 5.27 -7.45 -8.93
C THR A 104 4.91 -7.14 -10.37
N VAL A 105 4.00 -7.90 -10.96
CA VAL A 105 3.46 -7.66 -12.31
C VAL A 105 2.83 -6.27 -12.39
N GLY A 106 2.02 -5.89 -11.40
CA GLY A 106 1.41 -4.56 -11.34
C GLY A 106 2.44 -3.44 -11.24
N ALA A 107 3.55 -3.63 -10.54
CA ALA A 107 4.64 -2.65 -10.48
C ALA A 107 5.37 -2.52 -11.83
N ILE A 108 5.58 -3.63 -12.54
CA ILE A 108 6.19 -3.61 -13.87
C ILE A 108 5.28 -2.87 -14.86
N ILE A 109 4.01 -3.27 -14.94
CA ILE A 109 3.05 -2.73 -15.91
C ILE A 109 2.70 -1.27 -15.61
N GLY A 110 2.49 -0.91 -14.34
CA GLY A 110 2.01 0.43 -13.96
C GLY A 110 3.07 1.44 -13.58
N LEU A 111 4.28 1.01 -13.22
CA LEU A 111 5.34 1.94 -12.80
C LEU A 111 6.55 1.88 -13.72
N TYR A 112 7.23 0.74 -13.80
CA TYR A 112 8.52 0.67 -14.50
C TYR A 112 8.39 0.88 -16.01
N LEU A 113 7.44 0.21 -16.66
CA LEU A 113 7.23 0.37 -18.11
C LEU A 113 6.75 1.80 -18.48
N PRO A 114 5.76 2.41 -17.79
CA PRO A 114 5.37 3.79 -18.06
C PRO A 114 6.47 4.81 -17.78
N VAL A 115 7.28 4.62 -16.74
CA VAL A 115 8.46 5.47 -16.47
C VAL A 115 9.46 5.37 -17.61
N ALA A 116 9.79 4.15 -18.08
CA ALA A 116 10.67 3.96 -19.23
C ALA A 116 10.10 4.58 -20.52
N TYR A 117 8.79 4.46 -20.74
CA TYR A 117 8.08 5.08 -21.85
C TYR A 117 8.19 6.62 -21.82
N ILE A 118 8.05 7.22 -20.64
CA ILE A 118 8.24 8.66 -20.44
C ILE A 118 9.69 9.07 -20.76
N PHE A 119 10.69 8.38 -20.22
CA PHE A 119 12.10 8.68 -20.50
C PHE A 119 12.44 8.57 -21.99
N HIS A 120 12.00 7.49 -22.64
CA HIS A 120 12.17 7.33 -24.08
C HIS A 120 11.44 8.44 -24.87
N GLY A 121 10.31 8.93 -24.35
CA GLY A 121 9.62 10.11 -24.87
C GLY A 121 10.41 11.38 -24.85
N ILE A 122 11.14 11.63 -23.77
CA ILE A 122 11.96 12.84 -23.66
C ILE A 122 13.04 12.81 -24.73
N LEU A 123 13.64 11.64 -24.98
CA LEU A 123 14.67 11.47 -26.00
C LEU A 123 14.14 11.62 -27.43
N GLU A 124 12.93 11.13 -27.72
CA GLU A 124 12.31 11.23 -29.04
C GLU A 124 11.48 12.51 -29.26
N GLY A 125 11.33 13.36 -28.23
CA GLY A 125 10.57 14.61 -28.31
C GLY A 125 9.03 14.46 -28.31
N ASP A 126 8.48 13.29 -27.95
CA ASP A 126 7.03 13.07 -27.86
C ASP A 126 6.44 13.70 -26.61
N LYS A 127 6.06 14.97 -26.70
CA LYS A 127 5.42 15.66 -25.58
C LYS A 127 4.00 15.16 -25.28
N GLN A 128 3.28 14.64 -26.27
CA GLN A 128 1.87 14.27 -26.12
C GLN A 128 1.70 12.97 -25.32
N GLY A 129 2.37 11.89 -25.72
CA GLY A 129 2.34 10.60 -25.03
C GLY A 129 2.91 10.69 -23.63
N ILE A 130 3.99 11.45 -23.44
CA ILE A 130 4.53 11.68 -22.10
C ILE A 130 3.51 12.38 -21.21
N LYS A 131 2.90 13.47 -21.69
CA LYS A 131 1.91 14.22 -20.92
C LYS A 131 0.68 13.39 -20.58
N ALA A 132 0.32 12.46 -21.46
CA ALA A 132 -0.80 11.55 -21.23
C ALA A 132 -0.48 10.43 -20.22
N ALA A 133 0.76 9.91 -20.21
CA ALA A 133 1.20 8.86 -19.30
C ALA A 133 1.60 9.36 -17.89
N ALA A 134 2.07 10.61 -17.77
CA ALA A 134 2.60 11.16 -16.54
C ALA A 134 1.61 11.18 -15.36
N PRO A 135 0.32 11.60 -15.53
CA PRO A 135 -0.68 11.55 -14.47
C PRO A 135 -0.86 10.15 -13.88
N HIS A 136 -0.82 9.11 -14.71
CA HIS A 136 -0.93 7.72 -14.26
C HIS A 136 0.22 7.34 -13.31
N VAL A 137 1.46 7.64 -13.72
CA VAL A 137 2.66 7.36 -12.93
C VAL A 137 2.62 8.13 -11.62
N PHE A 138 2.26 9.42 -11.67
CA PHE A 138 2.10 10.26 -10.49
C PHE A 138 1.11 9.64 -9.49
N LEU A 139 -0.10 9.28 -9.95
CA LEU A 139 -1.14 8.70 -9.10
C LEU A 139 -0.73 7.35 -8.51
N LEU A 140 -0.06 6.47 -9.26
CA LEU A 140 0.43 5.21 -8.73
C LEU A 140 1.53 5.40 -7.69
N SER A 141 2.49 6.28 -7.96
CA SER A 141 3.56 6.61 -7.02
C SER A 141 3.00 7.22 -5.73
N SER A 142 2.04 8.15 -5.84
CA SER A 142 1.33 8.70 -4.70
C SER A 142 0.57 7.62 -3.93
N GLN A 143 -0.10 6.68 -4.61
CA GLN A 143 -0.78 5.57 -3.94
C GLN A 143 0.18 4.73 -3.11
N VAL A 144 1.31 4.29 -3.69
CA VAL A 144 2.28 3.44 -2.98
C VAL A 144 2.86 4.16 -1.76
N PHE A 145 3.12 5.47 -1.87
CA PHE A 145 3.53 6.29 -0.75
C PHE A 145 2.44 6.38 0.33
N MET A 146 1.20 6.68 -0.06
CA MET A 146 0.05 6.81 0.84
C MET A 146 -0.33 5.49 1.52
N GLU A 147 -0.17 4.35 0.84
CA GLU A 147 -0.27 3.03 1.46
C GLU A 147 0.75 2.92 2.60
N GLY A 148 1.99 3.36 2.39
CA GLY A 148 3.00 3.41 3.45
C GLY A 148 2.61 4.24 4.66
N VAL A 149 2.06 5.43 4.41
CA VAL A 149 1.53 6.30 5.47
C VAL A 149 0.37 5.63 6.20
N ALA A 150 -0.56 5.00 5.48
CA ALA A 150 -1.72 4.32 6.05
C ALA A 150 -1.35 3.03 6.81
N PHE A 151 -0.31 2.31 6.38
CA PHE A 151 0.19 1.12 7.05
C PHE A 151 0.97 1.43 8.34
N SER A 152 1.21 2.71 8.65
CA SER A 152 1.63 3.11 9.99
C SER A 152 0.59 2.67 11.04
N ASP A 153 1.02 2.52 12.28
CA ASP A 153 0.15 2.08 13.38
C ASP A 153 -1.00 3.07 13.67
N ARG A 154 -1.10 4.19 12.96
CA ARG A 154 -2.06 5.26 13.23
C ARG A 154 -3.44 5.03 12.59
N PHE A 155 -3.54 4.19 11.54
CA PHE A 155 -4.78 4.05 10.77
C PHE A 155 -5.43 2.67 10.92
N SER A 156 -6.77 2.64 10.89
CA SER A 156 -7.56 1.41 10.93
C SER A 156 -7.54 0.68 9.58
N ILE A 157 -7.86 -0.62 9.59
CA ILE A 157 -7.84 -1.47 8.39
C ILE A 157 -8.74 -0.93 7.26
N PRO A 158 -9.98 -0.47 7.51
CA PRO A 158 -10.82 0.15 6.48
C PRO A 158 -10.16 1.37 5.81
N VAL A 159 -9.49 2.21 6.60
CA VAL A 159 -8.79 3.41 6.09
C VAL A 159 -7.56 3.02 5.25
N ARG A 160 -6.89 1.91 5.58
CA ARG A 160 -5.80 1.35 4.76
C ARG A 160 -6.28 0.87 3.39
N VAL A 161 -7.46 0.25 3.32
CA VAL A 161 -8.04 -0.24 2.06
C VAL A 161 -8.64 0.88 1.22
N TYR A 162 -9.10 1.96 1.86
CA TYR A 162 -9.53 3.16 1.16
C TYR A 162 -8.47 3.70 0.19
N VAL A 163 -7.19 3.72 0.58
CA VAL A 163 -6.11 4.27 -0.26
C VAL A 163 -6.04 3.60 -1.64
N PRO A 164 -5.83 2.28 -1.77
CA PRO A 164 -5.77 1.65 -3.09
C PRO A 164 -7.09 1.74 -3.86
N VAL A 165 -8.26 1.70 -3.19
CA VAL A 165 -9.56 1.84 -3.87
C VAL A 165 -9.73 3.23 -4.49
N PHE A 166 -9.46 4.27 -3.71
CA PHE A 166 -9.67 5.66 -4.11
C PHE A 166 -8.70 6.09 -5.20
N TYR A 167 -7.41 5.77 -5.03
CA TYR A 167 -6.39 6.06 -6.03
C TYR A 167 -6.62 5.29 -7.33
N ASN A 168 -7.00 4.01 -7.26
CA ASN A 168 -7.28 3.24 -8.47
C ASN A 168 -8.53 3.77 -9.21
N THR A 169 -9.54 4.25 -8.48
CA THR A 169 -10.71 4.91 -9.08
C THR A 169 -10.31 6.16 -9.88
N ARG A 170 -9.53 7.07 -9.28
CA ARG A 170 -9.04 8.27 -10.00
C ARG A 170 -8.16 7.90 -11.20
N ARG A 171 -7.31 6.89 -11.04
CA ARG A 171 -6.38 6.43 -12.06
C ARG A 171 -7.07 5.92 -13.33
N ILE A 172 -8.25 5.30 -13.23
CA ILE A 172 -9.00 4.85 -14.41
C ILE A 172 -9.27 6.03 -15.36
N PHE A 173 -9.61 7.22 -14.85
CA PHE A 173 -9.81 8.41 -15.69
C PHE A 173 -8.53 8.80 -16.44
N SER A 174 -7.40 8.89 -15.72
CA SER A 174 -6.10 9.15 -16.35
C SER A 174 -5.73 8.11 -17.41
N LEU A 175 -6.05 6.83 -17.19
CA LEU A 175 -5.81 5.77 -18.16
C LEU A 175 -6.69 5.86 -19.39
N VAL A 176 -7.95 6.26 -19.22
CA VAL A 176 -8.86 6.52 -20.34
C VAL A 176 -8.34 7.68 -21.19
N ASP A 177 -7.86 8.75 -20.57
CA ASP A 177 -7.28 9.89 -21.29
C ASP A 177 -5.97 9.51 -22.00
N TRP A 178 -5.14 8.69 -21.36
CA TRP A 178 -3.93 8.15 -22.01
C TRP A 178 -4.28 7.28 -23.22
N LEU A 179 -5.23 6.36 -23.06
CA LEU A 179 -5.68 5.50 -24.15
C LEU A 179 -6.24 6.32 -25.32
N ARG A 180 -7.11 7.30 -25.05
CA ARG A 180 -7.63 8.21 -26.08
C ARG A 180 -6.50 8.92 -26.82
N CYS A 181 -5.53 9.47 -26.09
CA CYS A 181 -4.38 10.14 -26.69
C CYS A 181 -3.60 9.23 -27.64
N GLU A 182 -3.27 7.99 -27.24
CA GLU A 182 -2.50 7.07 -28.10
C GLU A 182 -3.26 6.60 -29.36
N PHE A 183 -4.59 6.58 -29.31
CA PHE A 183 -5.41 6.20 -30.46
C PHE A 183 -5.65 7.38 -31.43
N THR A 184 -5.82 8.61 -30.92
CA THR A 184 -5.98 9.81 -31.76
C THR A 184 -4.69 10.26 -32.46
N LYS A 185 -3.51 9.80 -32.02
CA LYS A 185 -2.24 10.02 -32.71
C LYS A 185 -2.18 9.47 -34.14
N LEU A 186 -3.10 8.59 -34.56
CA LEU A 186 -3.15 8.08 -35.93
C LEU A 186 -3.82 9.06 -36.91
N ASP A 187 -4.75 9.89 -36.41
CA ASP A 187 -5.60 10.73 -37.25
C ASP A 187 -4.97 12.09 -37.58
N ASN A 188 -3.95 12.47 -36.81
CA ASN A 188 -3.15 13.67 -37.04
C ASN A 188 -1.78 13.24 -37.58
N GLU A 189 -1.15 14.04 -38.46
CA GLU A 189 0.22 13.83 -38.99
C GLU A 189 1.27 13.77 -37.88
N TYR A 190 1.28 12.66 -37.14
CA TYR A 190 2.16 12.47 -36.01
C TYR A 190 3.54 12.09 -36.54
N ALA A 191 4.49 13.03 -36.48
CA ALA A 191 5.86 12.88 -36.98
C ALA A 191 6.74 11.89 -36.17
N GLY A 192 6.15 11.07 -35.30
CA GLY A 192 6.86 10.09 -34.47
C GLY A 192 6.96 8.70 -35.12
N SER A 193 7.98 7.93 -34.71
CA SER A 193 8.19 6.56 -35.17
C SER A 193 6.96 5.68 -34.91
N GLY A 194 6.47 4.97 -35.93
CA GLY A 194 5.32 4.07 -35.81
C GLY A 194 5.49 2.99 -34.72
N LYS A 195 6.74 2.61 -34.41
CA LYS A 195 7.07 1.70 -33.29
C LYS A 195 6.65 2.29 -31.95
N ARG A 196 6.83 3.60 -31.75
CA ARG A 196 6.49 4.30 -30.52
C ARG A 196 4.98 4.34 -30.29
N VAL A 197 4.22 4.64 -31.33
CA VAL A 197 2.75 4.65 -31.29
C VAL A 197 2.24 3.27 -30.91
N TYR A 198 2.80 2.21 -31.50
CA TYR A 198 2.44 0.84 -31.15
C TYR A 198 2.74 0.52 -29.68
N VAL A 199 3.94 0.84 -29.19
CA VAL A 199 4.34 0.62 -27.79
C VAL A 199 3.42 1.39 -26.83
N GLY A 200 3.12 2.65 -27.12
CA GLY A 200 2.22 3.47 -26.32
C GLY A 200 0.83 2.85 -26.18
N ARG A 201 0.25 2.37 -27.29
CA ARG A 201 -1.06 1.71 -27.29
C ARG A 201 -1.10 0.44 -26.49
N VAL A 202 -0.14 -0.45 -26.72
CA VAL A 202 -0.06 -1.72 -25.99
C VAL A 202 0.08 -1.44 -24.50
N LEU A 203 0.92 -0.47 -24.13
CA LEU A 203 1.14 -0.11 -22.74
C LEU A 203 -0.08 0.54 -22.08
N ALA A 204 -0.78 1.43 -22.77
CA ALA A 204 -2.02 2.05 -22.30
C ALA A 204 -3.13 1.00 -22.13
N LEU A 205 -3.30 0.10 -23.10
CA LEU A 205 -4.27 -1.01 -23.03
C LEU A 205 -3.96 -1.97 -21.88
N ALA A 206 -2.70 -2.37 -21.72
CA ALA A 206 -2.27 -3.27 -20.65
C ALA A 206 -2.54 -2.64 -19.27
N ASN A 207 -2.25 -1.35 -19.10
CA ASN A 207 -2.56 -0.63 -17.87
C ASN A 207 -4.07 -0.53 -17.64
N MET A 208 -4.84 -0.13 -18.65
CA MET A 208 -6.30 -0.03 -18.54
C MET A 208 -6.91 -1.36 -18.10
N GLY A 209 -6.54 -2.47 -18.76
CA GLY A 209 -7.02 -3.80 -18.40
C GLY A 209 -6.61 -4.23 -16.99
N PHE A 210 -5.32 -4.08 -16.64
CA PHE A 210 -4.81 -4.48 -15.34
C PHE A 210 -5.46 -3.70 -14.19
N TRP A 211 -5.54 -2.37 -14.30
CA TRP A 211 -6.06 -1.53 -13.22
C TRP A 211 -7.59 -1.61 -13.09
N CYS A 212 -8.32 -1.84 -14.20
CA CYS A 212 -9.75 -2.17 -14.16
C CYS A 212 -9.99 -3.51 -13.46
N PHE A 213 -9.24 -4.56 -13.83
CA PHE A 213 -9.32 -5.84 -13.12
C PHE A 213 -8.96 -5.69 -11.64
N ASN A 214 -7.92 -4.91 -11.32
CA ASN A 214 -7.54 -4.66 -9.95
C ASN A 214 -8.70 -4.00 -9.17
N LEU A 215 -9.39 -3.01 -9.73
CA LEU A 215 -10.50 -2.35 -9.04
C LEU A 215 -11.72 -3.27 -8.91
N PHE A 216 -12.24 -3.75 -10.04
CA PHE A 216 -13.54 -4.43 -10.11
C PHE A 216 -13.45 -5.93 -9.81
N GLY A 217 -12.29 -6.56 -10.01
CA GLY A 217 -12.06 -7.98 -9.78
C GLY A 217 -11.42 -8.30 -8.43
N PHE A 218 -10.65 -7.38 -7.84
CA PHE A 218 -9.92 -7.63 -6.59
C PHE A 218 -10.28 -6.66 -5.45
N LEU A 219 -10.09 -5.36 -5.64
CA LEU A 219 -10.22 -4.37 -4.57
C LEU A 219 -11.65 -4.31 -4.01
N LEU A 220 -12.63 -4.09 -4.89
CA LEU A 220 -14.04 -3.96 -4.50
C LEU A 220 -14.68 -5.29 -4.05
N PRO A 221 -14.56 -6.42 -4.77
CA PRO A 221 -15.25 -7.65 -4.39
C PRO A 221 -14.53 -8.46 -3.31
N VAL A 222 -13.20 -8.34 -3.16
CA VAL A 222 -12.42 -9.21 -2.27
C VAL A 222 -11.76 -8.43 -1.13
N TYR A 223 -10.96 -7.41 -1.44
CA TYR A 223 -10.16 -6.74 -0.42
C TYR A 223 -11.02 -5.92 0.54
N LEU A 224 -11.92 -5.10 0.00
CA LEU A 224 -12.80 -4.22 0.79
C LEU A 224 -13.71 -5.00 1.75
N PRO A 225 -14.45 -6.05 1.31
CA PRO A 225 -15.32 -6.80 2.22
C PRO A 225 -14.54 -7.54 3.30
N LYS A 226 -13.36 -8.09 2.95
CA LYS A 226 -12.49 -8.78 3.92
C LYS A 226 -11.96 -7.82 4.99
N ALA A 227 -11.58 -6.61 4.60
CA ALA A 227 -11.13 -5.57 5.53
C ALA A 227 -12.24 -5.10 6.47
N PHE A 228 -13.46 -4.90 5.95
CA PHE A 228 -14.61 -4.54 6.78
C PHE A 228 -14.99 -5.67 7.74
N LYS A 229 -15.05 -6.92 7.25
CA LYS A 229 -15.29 -8.09 8.10
C LYS A 229 -14.29 -8.14 9.26
N MET A 230 -13.00 -7.99 8.99
CA MET A 230 -11.96 -7.99 10.02
C MET A 230 -12.18 -6.87 11.05
N TYR A 231 -12.44 -5.65 10.59
CA TYR A 231 -12.66 -4.50 11.47
C TYR A 231 -13.91 -4.61 12.37
N TYR A 232 -15.00 -5.19 11.85
CA TYR A 232 -16.24 -5.36 12.61
C TYR A 232 -16.23 -6.62 13.50
N SER A 233 -15.58 -7.70 13.08
CA SER A 233 -15.41 -8.91 13.89
C SER A 233 -14.55 -8.68 15.13
N GLU A 234 -13.52 -7.82 15.06
CA GLU A 234 -12.73 -7.44 16.25
C GLU A 234 -13.56 -6.76 17.35
N THR A 235 -14.71 -6.15 17.00
CA THR A 235 -15.63 -5.53 17.97
C THR A 235 -16.36 -6.58 18.78
N LYS A 236 -16.82 -7.66 18.13
CA LYS A 236 -17.69 -8.68 18.74
C LYS A 236 -17.00 -9.54 19.79
N VAL A 237 -15.68 -9.50 19.88
CA VAL A 237 -14.89 -10.28 20.86
C VAL A 237 -14.68 -9.51 22.17
N LYS A 238 -15.02 -8.21 22.20
CA LYS A 238 -14.85 -7.35 23.39
C LYS A 238 -16.15 -7.07 24.15
N ASP A 239 -17.29 -7.51 23.62
CA ASP A 239 -18.61 -7.47 24.27
C ASP A 239 -18.94 -8.87 24.79
#